data_AF-A0A966NUG0-F1
#
_entry.id   AF-A0A966NUG0-F1
#
_cell.length_a   1.000
_cell.length_b   1.000
_cell.length_c   1.000
_cell.angle_alpha   90.00
_cell.angle_beta   90.00
_cell.angle_gamma   90.00
#
_symmetry.space_group_name_H-M   'P 1'
#
loop_
_entity.id
_entity.type
_entity.pdbx_description
1 polymer ?
#
loop_
_entity_poly.entity_id
_entity_poly.type
_entity_poly.pdbx_seq_one_letter_code
_entity_poly.pdbx_strand_id
1 'polypeptide(L)'
;MTRFGGHPASVVTNAPIRLYGRRILIRPLVPTDFEAWSDVRMRNGEWLTKWEPLSHPHSPDPSRSRDAFTNRCASRDRERHAGNAYAMGIFVGNS
;
A
#
# COMPACT_ATOMS: atom_id res chain seq x y z
N MET A 1 8.60 14.06 -42.16
CA MET A 1 7.57 13.47 -41.28
C MET A 1 8.12 12.17 -40.72
N THR A 2 8.72 12.19 -39.53
CA THR A 2 9.28 10.98 -38.90
C THR A 2 8.68 10.86 -37.51
N ARG A 3 7.91 9.80 -37.26
CA ARG A 3 7.35 9.51 -35.94
C ARG A 3 8.50 9.16 -34.99
N PHE A 4 8.68 9.93 -33.93
CA PHE A 4 9.46 9.49 -32.77
C PHE A 4 8.74 8.29 -32.16
N GLY A 5 9.35 7.11 -32.28
CA GLY A 5 8.92 5.94 -31.51
C GLY A 5 9.00 6.30 -30.02
N GLY A 6 7.86 6.25 -29.34
CA GLY A 6 7.78 6.60 -27.93
C GLY A 6 8.74 5.73 -27.10
N HIS A 7 9.48 6.36 -26.19
CA HIS A 7 10.36 5.67 -25.25
C HIS A 7 9.54 4.61 -24.48
N PRO A 8 10.05 3.39 -24.25
CA PRO A 8 9.32 2.35 -23.49
C PRO A 8 8.91 2.77 -22.06
N ALA A 9 9.55 3.81 -21.50
CA ALA A 9 9.19 4.40 -20.21
C ALA A 9 8.01 5.39 -20.29
N SER A 10 7.60 5.78 -21.50
CA SER A 10 6.43 6.61 -21.76
C SER A 10 5.12 5.83 -21.58
N VAL A 11 5.20 4.49 -21.47
CA VAL A 11 4.07 3.66 -21.07
C VAL A 11 3.93 3.74 -19.56
N VAL A 12 3.31 4.82 -19.07
CA VAL A 12 2.84 4.88 -17.68
C VAL A 12 1.70 3.88 -17.56
N THR A 13 1.99 2.66 -17.13
CA THR A 13 0.93 1.71 -16.81
C THR A 13 0.25 2.20 -15.53
N ASN A 14 -1.04 2.55 -15.62
CA ASN A 14 -1.79 2.97 -14.43
C ASN A 14 -2.06 1.81 -13.44
N ALA A 15 -1.69 0.58 -13.81
CA ALA A 15 -1.77 -0.59 -12.95
C ALA A 15 -0.86 -0.46 -11.71
N PRO A 16 -1.31 -0.92 -10.53
CA PRO A 16 -0.50 -0.91 -9.33
C PRO A 16 0.74 -1.81 -9.48
N ILE A 17 1.91 -1.27 -9.13
CA ILE A 17 3.19 -1.96 -9.21
C ILE A 17 3.19 -3.20 -8.30
N ARG A 18 3.67 -4.32 -8.82
CA ARG A 18 3.92 -5.54 -8.05
C ARG A 18 5.37 -5.96 -8.26
N LEU A 19 6.10 -6.18 -7.16
CA LEU A 19 7.48 -6.65 -7.20
C LEU A 19 7.52 -8.06 -6.63
N TYR A 20 7.97 -9.01 -7.46
CA TYR A 20 8.07 -10.41 -7.10
C TYR A 20 9.52 -10.72 -6.69
N GLY A 21 9.70 -11.16 -5.46
CA GLY A 21 10.96 -11.72 -4.97
C GLY A 21 10.85 -13.24 -4.76
N ARG A 22 11.95 -13.88 -4.37
CA ARG A 22 12.00 -15.34 -4.19
C ARG A 22 11.03 -15.89 -3.14
N ARG A 23 10.78 -15.13 -2.06
CA ARG A 23 9.91 -15.54 -0.93
C ARG A 23 8.85 -14.50 -0.58
N ILE A 24 8.87 -13.35 -1.26
CA ILE A 24 8.04 -12.22 -0.91
C ILE A 24 7.41 -11.62 -2.16
N LEU A 25 6.22 -11.09 -1.98
CA LEU A 25 5.54 -10.21 -2.91
C LEU A 25 5.45 -8.84 -2.25
N ILE A 26 5.83 -7.79 -2.97
CA ILE A 26 5.62 -6.41 -2.54
C ILE A 26 4.56 -5.80 -3.47
N ARG A 27 3.45 -5.35 -2.91
CA ARG A 27 2.35 -4.72 -3.67
C ARG A 27 1.58 -3.71 -2.81
N PRO A 28 0.80 -2.79 -3.40
CA PRO A 28 -0.12 -1.96 -2.63
C PRO A 28 -1.13 -2.82 -1.85
N LEU A 29 -1.54 -2.31 -0.69
CA LEU A 29 -2.63 -2.87 0.10
C LEU A 29 -3.96 -2.63 -0.64
N VAL A 30 -4.86 -3.61 -0.56
CA VAL A 30 -6.24 -3.53 -1.05
C VAL A 30 -7.22 -3.84 0.08
N PRO A 31 -8.52 -3.45 -0.02
CA PRO A 31 -9.48 -3.62 1.07
C PRO A 31 -9.62 -5.06 1.60
N THR A 32 -9.39 -6.07 0.75
CA THR A 32 -9.44 -7.49 1.15
C THR A 32 -8.28 -7.92 2.06
N ASP A 33 -7.22 -7.12 2.18
CA ASP A 33 -6.07 -7.40 3.07
C ASP A 33 -6.36 -7.09 4.54
N PHE A 34 -7.52 -6.50 4.85
CA PHE A 34 -7.80 -5.94 6.17
C PHE A 34 -7.54 -6.92 7.32
N GLU A 35 -8.07 -8.15 7.26
CA GLU A 35 -7.95 -9.09 8.38
C GLU A 35 -6.49 -9.42 8.68
N ALA A 36 -5.72 -9.82 7.67
CA ALA A 36 -4.31 -10.14 7.84
C ALA A 36 -3.49 -8.92 8.30
N TRP A 37 -3.79 -7.74 7.78
CA TRP A 37 -3.10 -6.51 8.15
C TRP A 37 -3.46 -6.05 9.58
N SER A 38 -4.74 -6.13 9.97
CA SER A 38 -5.24 -5.84 11.32
C SER A 38 -4.57 -6.75 12.34
N ASP A 39 -4.55 -8.06 12.08
CA ASP A 39 -3.92 -9.05 12.95
C ASP A 39 -2.45 -8.72 13.24
N VAL A 40 -1.66 -8.41 12.21
CA VAL A 40 -0.24 -8.06 12.38
C VAL A 40 -0.11 -6.78 13.20
N ARG A 41 -0.91 -5.76 12.90
CA ARG A 41 -0.86 -4.47 13.61
C ARG A 41 -1.25 -4.59 15.07
N MET A 42 -2.31 -5.34 15.36
CA MET A 42 -2.81 -5.57 16.71
C MET A 42 -1.84 -6.38 17.55
N ARG A 43 -1.26 -7.45 17.01
CA ARG A 43 -0.29 -8.31 17.72
C ARG A 43 1.04 -7.60 17.99
N ASN A 44 1.44 -6.68 17.13
CA ASN A 44 2.73 -5.97 17.24
C ASN A 44 2.57 -4.52 17.73
N GLY A 45 1.37 -4.12 18.14
CA GLY A 45 1.05 -2.72 18.44
C GLY A 45 1.96 -2.11 19.49
N GLU A 46 2.22 -2.82 20.58
CA GLU A 46 3.10 -2.34 21.67
C GLU A 46 4.53 -2.04 21.18
N TRP A 47 5.04 -2.81 20.22
CA TRP A 47 6.37 -2.60 19.66
C TRP A 47 6.37 -1.51 18.58
N LEU A 48 5.35 -1.48 17.71
CA LEU A 48 5.26 -0.56 16.57
C LEU A 48 4.98 0.89 16.99
N THR A 49 4.09 1.12 17.96
CA THR A 49 3.63 2.46 18.32
C THR A 49 4.74 3.37 18.85
N LYS A 50 5.86 2.80 19.31
CA LYS A 50 7.06 3.55 19.73
C LYS A 50 7.75 4.29 18.57
N TRP A 51 7.53 3.83 17.34
CA TRP A 51 8.21 4.31 16.14
C TRP A 51 7.26 4.96 15.12
N GLU A 52 5.95 4.85 15.35
CA GLU A 52 4.95 5.39 14.45
C GLU A 52 4.58 6.83 14.81
N PRO A 53 4.21 7.65 13.81
CA PRO A 53 3.58 8.93 14.08
C PRO A 53 2.36 8.75 14.99
N LEU A 54 2.19 9.65 15.95
CA LEU A 54 1.02 9.65 16.83
C LEU A 54 -0.26 9.73 16.00
N SER A 55 -1.22 8.88 16.35
CA SER A 55 -2.54 8.91 15.71
C SER A 55 -3.28 10.20 16.05
N HIS A 56 -4.07 10.69 15.10
CA HIS A 56 -4.92 11.84 15.35
C HIS A 56 -6.08 11.41 16.27
N PRO A 57 -6.37 12.12 17.40
CA PRO A 57 -7.28 11.64 18.44
C PRO A 57 -8.70 11.29 17.98
N HIS A 58 -9.19 11.96 16.94
CA HIS A 58 -10.56 11.79 16.43
C HIS A 58 -10.63 10.96 15.14
N SER A 59 -9.50 10.50 14.62
CA SER A 59 -9.47 9.69 13.41
C SER A 59 -9.68 8.22 13.77
N PRO A 60 -10.58 7.49 13.06
CA PRO A 60 -10.73 6.07 13.27
C PRO A 60 -9.42 5.32 13.01
N ASP A 61 -9.05 4.41 13.90
CA ASP A 61 -7.84 3.59 13.76
C ASP A 61 -8.03 2.58 12.63
N PRO A 62 -7.25 2.66 11.53
CA PRO A 62 -7.37 1.72 10.43
C PRO A 62 -7.12 0.28 10.91
N SER A 63 -6.28 0.05 11.93
CA SER A 63 -6.00 -1.29 12.48
C SER A 63 -7.19 -1.98 13.13
N ARG A 64 -8.24 -1.23 13.47
CA ARG A 64 -9.45 -1.72 14.14
C ARG A 64 -10.73 -1.52 13.34
N SER A 65 -10.70 -0.69 12.29
CA SER A 65 -11.86 -0.37 11.47
C SER A 65 -11.61 -0.68 9.99
N ARG A 66 -12.39 -1.62 9.45
CA ARG A 66 -12.34 -2.00 8.03
C ARG A 66 -12.63 -0.83 7.10
N ASP A 67 -13.56 0.04 7.47
CA ASP A 67 -13.91 1.23 6.67
C ASP A 67 -12.75 2.23 6.66
N ALA A 68 -12.13 2.47 7.81
CA ALA A 68 -10.96 3.34 7.91
C ALA A 68 -9.77 2.78 7.11
N PHE A 69 -9.55 1.46 7.15
CA PHE A 69 -8.56 0.79 6.32
C PHE A 69 -8.87 0.89 4.81
N THR A 70 -10.13 0.73 4.42
CA THR A 70 -10.57 0.85 3.02
C THR A 70 -10.33 2.28 2.50
N ASN A 71 -10.70 3.28 3.29
CA ASN A 71 -10.42 4.69 2.99
C ASN A 71 -8.92 4.97 2.89
N ARG A 72 -8.11 4.34 3.77
CA ARG A 72 -6.64 4.41 3.71
C ARG A 72 -6.10 3.82 2.40
N CYS A 73 -6.60 2.67 1.94
CA CYS A 73 -6.20 2.09 0.66
C CYS A 73 -6.50 3.04 -0.51
N ALA A 74 -7.72 3.60 -0.55
CA ALA A 74 -8.12 4.57 -1.58
C ALA A 74 -7.27 5.85 -1.57
N SER A 75 -6.95 6.38 -0.39
CA SER A 75 -6.04 7.53 -0.25
C SER A 75 -4.65 7.21 -0.79
N ARG A 76 -4.07 6.04 -0.46
CA ARG A 76 -2.74 5.65 -0.96
C ARG A 76 -2.71 5.42 -2.47
N ASP A 77 -3.80 4.92 -3.04
CA ASP A 77 -3.90 4.82 -4.49
C ASP A 77 -3.98 6.20 -5.17
N ARG A 78 -4.67 7.18 -4.59
CA ARG A 78 -4.66 8.56 -5.09
C ARG A 78 -3.26 9.19 -5.02
N GLU A 79 -2.55 9.02 -3.91
CA GLU A 79 -1.16 9.51 -3.79
C GLU A 79 -0.22 8.88 -4.83
N ARG A 80 -0.44 7.59 -5.14
CA ARG A 80 0.29 6.90 -6.21
C ARG A 80 0.01 7.52 -7.57
N HIS A 81 -1.26 7.74 -7.91
CA HIS A 81 -1.65 8.37 -9.18
C HIS A 81 -1.11 9.79 -9.32
N ALA A 82 -1.03 10.53 -8.21
CA ALA A 82 -0.44 11.88 -8.17
C ALA A 82 1.10 11.88 -8.25
N GLY A 83 1.75 10.71 -8.15
CA GLY A 83 3.22 10.61 -8.11
C GLY A 83 3.86 11.06 -6.80
N ASN A 84 3.06 11.30 -5.75
CA ASN A 84 3.54 11.79 -4.46
C ASN A 84 4.19 10.70 -3.62
N ALA A 85 3.55 9.52 -3.55
CA ALA A 85 4.01 8.43 -2.70
C ALA A 85 3.53 7.06 -3.19
N TYR A 86 4.35 6.02 -2.96
CA TYR A 86 4.08 4.64 -3.33
C TYR A 86 4.08 3.75 -2.09
N ALA A 87 2.92 3.62 -1.43
CA ALA A 87 2.78 2.79 -0.24
C ALA A 87 2.58 1.31 -0.61
N MET A 88 3.42 0.44 -0.05
CA MET A 88 3.44 -0.99 -0.34
C MET A 88 3.33 -1.82 0.96
N GLY A 89 2.68 -2.98 0.86
CA GLY A 89 2.76 -4.05 1.85
C GLY A 89 3.75 -5.14 1.43
N ILE A 90 4.29 -5.85 2.42
CA ILE A 90 5.15 -7.03 2.22
C ILE A 90 4.31 -8.27 2.53
N PHE A 91 4.26 -9.19 1.58
CA PHE A 91 3.49 -10.42 1.66
C PHE A 91 4.42 -11.60 1.46
N VAL A 92 4.10 -12.73 2.09
CA VAL A 92 4.77 -14.01 1.76
C VAL A 92 4.36 -14.39 0.34
N GLY A 93 5.34 -14.67 -0.52
CA GLY A 93 5.09 -15.11 -1.88
C GLY A 93 4.77 -16.60 -1.91
N ASN A 94 3.84 -17.01 -2.78
CA ASN A 94 3.71 -18.39 -3.21
C ASN A 94 4.81 -18.62 -4.27
N SER A 95 6.01 -19.01 -3.85
CA SER A 95 6.99 -19.59 -4.77
C SER A 95 6.54 -20.98 -5.21
#